data_AF-A0A496TG76-F1
#
_entry.id   AF-A0A496TG76-F1
#
_cell.length_a   1.000
_cell.length_b   1.000
_cell.length_c   1.000
_cell.angle_alpha   90.00
_cell.angle_beta   90.00
_cell.angle_gamma   90.00
#
_symmetry.space_group_name_H-M   'P 1'
#
loop_
_entity.id
_entity.type
_entity.pdbx_description
1 polymer ?
#
loop_
_entity_poly.entity_id
_entity_poly.type
_entity_poly.pdbx_seq_one_letter_code
_entity_poly.pdbx_strand_id
1 'polypeptide(L)'
;MNLRKTLGESRQQQDTDINITPILNIFVILIPFLLLTVTFVKIAIIEFTLPTLEGATSAISETQAKELTVLVVAIEPSGFEVKTSQKTFPKIRRKKNEYNYDELTKRLKSIKKDFPKLEDVIISPDNDVQYHIIIKVMDVCREAGFPNFSISG
;
A
#
# COMPACT_ATOMS: atom_id res chain seq x y z
N MET A 1 -30.95 43.79 81.66
CA MET A 1 -30.26 44.08 80.38
C MET A 1 -29.82 42.73 79.79
N ASN A 2 -30.72 42.03 79.11
CA ASN A 2 -30.47 40.69 78.56
C ASN A 2 -30.32 40.82 77.04
N LEU A 3 -29.06 40.85 76.59
CA LEU A 3 -28.70 41.01 75.19
C LEU A 3 -28.70 39.63 74.51
N ARG A 4 -29.69 39.47 73.63
CA ARG A 4 -29.57 38.86 72.29
C ARG A 4 -28.73 37.60 72.19
N LYS A 5 -29.42 36.47 72.32
CA LYS A 5 -29.00 35.16 71.80
C LYS A 5 -28.89 35.26 70.28
N THR A 6 -27.68 35.45 69.75
CA THR A 6 -27.41 35.39 68.31
C THR A 6 -27.57 33.95 67.86
N LEU A 7 -28.56 33.72 66.99
CA LEU A 7 -28.77 32.49 66.26
C LEU A 7 -27.54 32.28 65.37
N GLY A 8 -26.64 31.39 65.77
CA GLY A 8 -25.62 30.87 64.87
C GLY A 8 -26.30 29.96 63.87
N GLU A 9 -26.46 30.43 62.63
CA GLU A 9 -26.73 29.57 61.49
C GLU A 9 -25.58 28.58 61.37
N SER A 10 -25.83 27.34 61.81
CA SER A 10 -25.04 26.19 61.42
C SER A 10 -25.24 25.99 59.92
N ARG A 11 -24.39 26.66 59.14
CA ARG A 11 -24.13 26.36 57.73
C ARG A 11 -23.62 24.92 57.69
N GLN A 12 -24.52 23.98 57.44
CA GLN A 12 -24.13 22.63 57.07
C GLN A 12 -23.28 22.77 55.81
N GLN A 13 -21.97 22.59 55.93
CA GLN A 13 -21.12 22.25 54.80
C GLN A 13 -21.66 20.93 54.27
N GLN A 14 -22.55 21.01 53.29
CA GLN A 14 -22.81 19.90 52.39
C GLN A 14 -21.52 19.73 51.61
N ASP A 15 -20.68 18.82 52.09
CA ASP A 15 -19.63 18.21 51.31
C ASP A 15 -20.33 17.58 50.10
N THR A 16 -20.40 18.35 49.01
CA THR A 16 -21.09 17.91 47.80
C THR A 16 -20.09 17.03 47.09
N ASP A 17 -20.07 15.76 47.49
CA ASP A 17 -19.31 14.74 46.77
C ASP A 17 -19.70 14.85 45.30
N ILE A 18 -18.70 15.16 44.46
CA ILE A 18 -18.91 15.34 43.04
C ILE A 18 -19.36 13.98 42.51
N ASN A 19 -20.58 13.94 41.99
CA ASN A 19 -21.11 12.72 41.36
C ASN A 19 -20.24 12.40 40.13
N ILE A 20 -19.34 11.42 40.27
CA ILE A 20 -18.43 10.96 39.20
C ILE A 20 -19.10 9.96 38.23
N THR A 21 -20.30 9.48 38.56
CA THR A 21 -21.10 8.57 37.71
C THR A 21 -21.27 9.07 36.27
N PRO A 22 -21.54 10.36 35.99
CA PRO A 22 -21.63 10.88 34.63
C PRO A 22 -20.30 10.83 33.88
N ILE A 23 -19.19 11.09 34.58
CA ILE A 23 -17.83 11.08 33.99
C ILE A 23 -17.44 9.64 33.63
N LEU A 24 -17.71 8.69 34.53
CA LEU A 24 -17.52 7.26 34.27
C LEU A 24 -18.32 6.79 33.07
N ASN A 25 -19.58 7.22 32.93
CA ASN A 25 -20.42 6.85 31.80
C ASN A 25 -19.84 7.34 30.47
N ILE A 26 -19.26 8.55 30.43
CA ILE A 26 -18.58 9.07 29.24
C ILE A 26 -17.36 8.20 28.87
N PHE A 27 -16.54 7.80 29.85
CA PHE A 27 -15.39 6.93 29.58
C PHE A 27 -15.79 5.54 29.08
N VAL A 28 -16.84 4.94 29.66
CA VAL A 28 -17.36 3.62 29.25
C VAL A 28 -17.89 3.65 27.81
N ILE A 29 -18.45 4.77 27.35
CA ILE A 29 -18.91 4.96 25.96
C ILE A 29 -17.73 5.21 25.00
N LEU A 30 -16.69 5.89 25.47
CA LEU A 30 -15.54 6.29 24.65
C LEU A 30 -14.63 5.11 24.28
N ILE A 31 -14.42 4.15 25.19
CA ILE A 31 -13.58 2.96 24.95
C ILE A 31 -14.05 2.15 23.72
N PRO A 32 -15.32 1.67 23.65
CA PRO A 32 -15.78 0.93 22.48
C PRO A 32 -15.84 1.81 21.23
N PHE A 33 -16.11 3.12 21.35
CA PHE A 33 -16.07 4.05 20.23
C PHE A 33 -14.65 4.17 19.63
N LEU A 34 -13.63 4.30 20.48
CA LEU A 34 -12.23 4.35 20.06
C LEU A 34 -11.77 3.01 19.47
N LEU A 35 -12.18 1.88 20.08
CA LEU A 35 -11.89 0.56 19.52
C LEU A 35 -12.54 0.37 18.13
N LEU A 36 -13.75 0.89 17.90
CA LEU A 36 -14.42 0.83 16.60
C LEU A 36 -13.75 1.72 15.53
N THR A 37 -13.10 2.82 15.90
CA THR A 37 -12.37 3.66 14.93
C THR A 37 -11.03 3.04 14.54
N VAL A 38 -10.38 2.30 15.44
CA VAL A 38 -9.09 1.63 15.19
C VAL A 38 -9.23 0.46 14.20
N THR A 39 -10.38 -0.23 14.15
CA THR A 39 -10.56 -1.41 13.29
C THR A 39 -10.56 -1.12 11.79
N PHE A 40 -10.57 0.15 11.38
CA PHE A 40 -10.63 0.56 9.97
C PHE A 40 -9.33 1.13 9.38
N VAL A 41 -8.17 0.92 10.01
CA VAL A 41 -6.88 1.15 9.31
C VAL A 41 -6.38 -0.15 8.70
N LYS A 42 -7.11 -0.67 7.72
CA LYS A 42 -6.54 -1.59 6.72
C LYS A 42 -6.20 -0.78 5.49
N ILE A 43 -5.11 -0.02 5.58
CA ILE A 43 -4.46 0.49 4.37
C ILE A 43 -3.94 -0.77 3.67
N ALA A 44 -4.46 -1.08 2.49
CA ALA A 44 -3.84 -2.04 1.59
C ALA A 44 -2.54 -1.41 1.06
N ILE A 45 -1.54 -1.27 1.92
CA ILE A 45 -0.17 -1.29 1.46
C ILE A 45 -0.01 -2.73 1.02
N ILE A 46 -0.10 -2.95 -0.29
CA ILE A 46 0.55 -4.13 -0.86
C ILE A 46 2.01 -3.90 -0.51
N GLU A 47 2.45 -4.45 0.62
CA GLU A 47 3.85 -4.67 0.89
C GLU A 47 4.29 -5.62 -0.20
N PHE A 48 4.68 -5.02 -1.32
CA PHE A 48 5.47 -5.70 -2.30
C PHE A 48 6.77 -5.99 -1.56
N THR A 49 6.86 -7.18 -0.97
CA THR A 49 8.15 -7.77 -0.68
C THR A 49 8.79 -7.96 -2.04
N LEU A 50 9.50 -6.92 -2.50
CA LEU A 50 10.59 -7.15 -3.43
C LEU A 50 11.37 -8.29 -2.80
N PRO A 51 11.66 -9.38 -3.54
CA PRO A 51 12.53 -10.42 -3.03
C PRO A 51 13.81 -9.70 -2.64
N THR A 52 13.98 -9.46 -1.33
CA THR A 52 15.22 -8.99 -0.77
C THR A 52 16.17 -10.09 -1.16
N LEU A 53 17.07 -9.75 -2.09
CA LEU A 53 18.20 -10.55 -2.53
C LEU A 53 18.67 -11.43 -1.37
N GLU A 54 18.24 -12.69 -1.37
CA GLU A 54 18.81 -13.72 -0.52
C GLU A 54 20.24 -13.91 -1.02
N GLY A 55 21.16 -13.06 -0.54
CA GLY A 55 22.54 -13.07 -1.03
C GLY A 55 23.36 -11.81 -0.85
N ALA A 56 22.87 -10.74 -0.22
CA ALA A 56 23.72 -9.60 0.11
C ALA A 56 23.48 -9.11 1.53
N THR A 57 24.23 -9.69 2.46
CA THR A 57 24.51 -9.08 3.76
C THR A 57 25.08 -7.69 3.52
N SER A 58 24.33 -6.63 3.82
CA SER A 58 24.79 -5.38 4.46
C SER A 58 23.79 -4.25 4.25
N ALA A 59 23.26 -3.76 5.37
CA ALA A 59 22.85 -2.38 5.62
C ALA A 59 22.19 -1.61 4.46
N ILE A 60 20.85 -1.61 4.41
CA ILE A 60 20.13 -0.58 3.67
C ILE A 60 19.69 0.49 4.67
N SER A 61 20.57 1.49 4.78
CA SER A 61 20.29 2.82 5.30
C SER A 61 19.03 3.39 4.65
N GLU A 62 18.23 4.12 5.44
CA GLU A 62 16.91 4.72 5.17
C GLU A 62 16.89 5.79 4.04
N THR A 63 17.77 5.69 3.04
CA THR A 63 18.01 6.74 2.04
C THR A 63 17.52 6.39 0.62
N GLN A 64 16.87 5.23 0.42
CA GLN A 64 16.37 4.78 -0.90
C GLN A 64 14.84 4.83 -1.04
N ALA A 65 14.14 5.64 -0.25
CA ALA A 65 12.70 5.90 -0.44
C ALA A 65 12.40 6.84 -1.63
N LYS A 66 13.43 7.25 -2.39
CA LYS A 66 13.31 8.20 -3.49
C LYS A 66 13.50 7.45 -4.81
N GLU A 67 12.42 7.32 -5.57
CA GLU A 67 12.34 6.73 -6.94
C GLU A 67 12.14 5.21 -7.04
N LEU A 68 11.33 4.59 -6.17
CA LEU A 68 10.83 3.22 -6.41
C LEU A 68 9.75 3.24 -7.50
N THR A 69 10.15 3.49 -8.73
CA THR A 69 9.27 3.36 -9.89
C THR A 69 9.06 1.88 -10.20
N VAL A 70 7.93 1.33 -9.75
CA VAL A 70 7.60 -0.08 -10.04
C VAL A 70 7.07 -0.22 -11.47
N LEU A 71 7.56 -1.23 -12.21
CA LEU A 71 7.06 -1.61 -13.53
C LEU A 71 6.34 -2.95 -13.46
N VAL A 72 5.08 -2.95 -13.88
CA VAL A 72 4.20 -4.12 -13.95
C VAL A 72 3.84 -4.38 -15.40
N VAL A 73 4.03 -5.61 -15.85
CA VAL A 73 3.59 -6.12 -17.15
C VAL A 73 2.47 -7.13 -16.88
N ALA A 74 1.23 -6.71 -17.11
CA ALA A 74 0.07 -7.59 -17.04
C ALA A 74 -0.14 -8.29 -18.38
N ILE A 75 -0.31 -9.61 -18.33
CA ILE A 75 -0.56 -10.45 -19.50
C ILE A 75 -2.03 -10.87 -19.45
N GLU A 76 -2.82 -10.38 -20.39
CA GLU A 76 -4.23 -10.71 -20.51
C GLU A 76 -4.51 -11.52 -21.78
N PRO A 77 -5.65 -12.22 -21.88
CA PRO A 77 -6.06 -12.90 -23.12
C PRO A 77 -6.19 -11.94 -24.32
N SER A 78 -6.45 -10.65 -24.04
CA SER A 78 -6.64 -9.62 -25.07
C SER A 78 -5.35 -8.89 -25.49
N GLY A 79 -4.24 -9.10 -24.77
CA GLY A 79 -2.95 -8.47 -25.06
C GLY A 79 -2.11 -8.18 -23.82
N PHE A 80 -1.27 -7.15 -23.88
CA PHE A 80 -0.43 -6.72 -22.76
C PHE A 80 -0.86 -5.36 -22.23
N GLU A 81 -0.84 -5.20 -20.92
CA GLU A 81 -0.98 -3.91 -20.26
C GLU A 81 0.29 -3.62 -19.47
N VAL A 82 0.88 -2.45 -19.70
CA VAL A 82 2.11 -2.04 -19.02
C VAL A 82 1.78 -0.86 -18.12
N LYS A 83 2.06 -1.03 -16.83
CA LYS A 83 1.82 -0.03 -15.80
C LYS A 83 3.12 0.31 -15.11
N THR A 84 3.29 1.59 -14.85
CA THR A 84 4.37 2.11 -14.03
C THR A 84 3.74 2.89 -12.88
N SER A 85 4.39 2.94 -11.72
CA SER A 85 3.90 3.68 -10.54
C SER A 85 3.41 5.11 -10.86
N GLN A 86 4.01 5.75 -11.86
CA GLN A 86 3.67 7.12 -12.28
C GLN A 86 2.79 7.21 -13.53
N LYS A 87 2.67 6.15 -14.33
CA LYS A 87 2.06 6.22 -15.67
C LYS A 87 1.50 4.88 -16.12
N THR A 88 0.26 4.90 -16.61
CA THR A 88 -0.34 3.78 -17.34
C THR A 88 -0.12 3.95 -18.83
N PHE A 89 0.38 2.90 -19.49
CA PHE A 89 0.57 2.91 -20.94
C PHE A 89 -0.66 2.32 -21.64
N PRO A 90 -0.96 2.75 -22.87
CA PRO A 90 -2.07 2.19 -23.62
C PRO A 90 -1.83 0.70 -23.87
N LYS A 91 -2.93 -0.05 -23.76
CA LYS A 91 -2.94 -1.50 -23.93
C LYS A 91 -2.43 -1.92 -25.31
N ILE A 92 -1.49 -2.84 -25.32
CA ILE A 92 -0.95 -3.46 -26.53
C ILE A 92 -1.90 -4.58 -26.92
N ARG A 93 -2.65 -4.39 -28.01
CA ARG A 93 -3.60 -5.39 -28.49
C ARG A 93 -2.89 -6.53 -29.21
N ARG A 94 -3.50 -7.72 -29.20
CA ARG A 94 -3.05 -8.85 -30.01
C ARG A 94 -3.07 -8.51 -31.50
N LYS A 95 -2.07 -9.01 -32.23
CA LYS A 95 -1.94 -8.87 -33.68
C LYS A 95 -2.18 -10.23 -34.32
N LYS A 96 -3.19 -10.34 -35.20
CA LYS A 96 -3.52 -11.59 -35.93
C LYS A 96 -3.60 -12.83 -35.02
N ASN A 97 -4.29 -12.71 -33.89
CA ASN A 97 -4.46 -13.79 -32.91
C ASN A 97 -3.19 -14.20 -32.14
N GLU A 98 -2.10 -13.44 -32.24
CA GLU A 98 -0.88 -13.64 -31.46
C GLU A 98 -0.55 -12.43 -30.58
N TYR A 99 0.22 -12.68 -29.53
CA TYR A 99 0.75 -11.63 -28.66
C TYR A 99 1.78 -10.79 -29.39
N ASN A 100 1.68 -9.46 -29.28
CA ASN A 100 2.56 -8.54 -29.98
C ASN A 100 3.81 -8.23 -29.14
N TYR A 101 4.78 -9.13 -29.18
CA TYR A 101 6.04 -9.00 -28.44
C TYR A 101 6.90 -7.83 -28.94
N ASP A 102 6.90 -7.53 -30.25
CA ASP A 102 7.67 -6.42 -30.81
C ASP A 102 7.25 -5.07 -30.21
N GLU A 103 5.95 -4.87 -30.05
CA GLU A 103 5.40 -3.65 -29.46
C GLU A 103 5.69 -3.58 -27.96
N LEU A 104 5.67 -4.72 -27.27
CA LEU A 104 6.08 -4.82 -25.87
C LEU A 104 7.55 -4.45 -25.70
N THR A 105 8.46 -5.01 -26.51
CA THR A 105 9.89 -4.70 -26.49
C THR A 105 10.15 -3.21 -26.73
N LYS A 106 9.48 -2.61 -27.73
CA LYS A 106 9.60 -1.17 -28.00
C LYS A 106 9.16 -0.34 -26.80
N ARG A 107 8.03 -0.70 -26.19
CA ARG A 107 7.51 -0.03 -25.00
C ARG A 107 8.48 -0.12 -23.82
N LEU A 108 8.97 -1.31 -23.53
CA LEU A 108 9.91 -1.56 -22.43
C LEU A 108 11.23 -0.82 -22.65
N LYS A 109 11.76 -0.78 -23.87
CA LYS A 109 12.96 0.01 -24.20
C LYS A 109 12.73 1.52 -24.04
N SER A 110 11.54 2.03 -24.38
CA SER A 110 11.18 3.44 -24.08
C SER A 110 11.13 3.71 -22.58
N ILE A 111 10.53 2.81 -21.80
CA ILE A 111 10.47 2.94 -20.34
C ILE A 111 11.88 2.89 -19.73
N LYS A 112 12.77 2.02 -20.21
CA LYS A 112 14.16 1.96 -19.76
C LYS A 112 14.94 3.26 -20.04
N LYS A 113 14.60 3.98 -21.13
CA LYS A 113 15.19 5.31 -21.40
C LYS A 113 14.70 6.37 -20.43
N ASP A 114 13.41 6.33 -20.10
CA ASP A 114 12.81 7.27 -19.13
C ASP A 114 13.28 6.97 -17.70
N PHE A 115 13.51 5.69 -17.39
CA PHE A 115 13.91 5.18 -16.06
C PHE A 115 15.14 4.26 -16.16
N PRO A 116 16.36 4.81 -16.33
CA PRO A 116 17.57 4.00 -16.54
C PRO A 116 17.95 3.13 -15.34
N LYS A 117 17.59 3.55 -14.12
CA LYS A 117 17.85 2.83 -12.87
C LYS A 117 16.85 1.70 -12.59
N LEU A 118 15.80 1.56 -13.40
CA LEU A 118 14.77 0.55 -13.18
C LEU A 118 15.24 -0.79 -13.76
N GLU A 119 15.43 -1.78 -12.89
CA GLU A 119 15.93 -3.11 -13.27
C GLU A 119 14.90 -4.23 -13.00
N ASP A 120 13.96 -3.97 -12.10
CA ASP A 120 12.94 -4.93 -11.68
C ASP A 120 11.65 -4.80 -12.48
N VAL A 121 11.09 -5.95 -12.88
CA VAL A 121 9.79 -6.06 -13.55
C VAL A 121 8.92 -7.09 -12.84
N ILE A 122 7.67 -6.72 -12.60
CA ILE A 122 6.65 -7.63 -12.10
C ILE A 122 5.84 -8.14 -13.28
N ILE A 123 5.81 -9.45 -13.48
CA ILE A 123 5.02 -10.12 -14.50
C ILE A 123 3.75 -10.62 -13.83
N SER A 124 2.58 -10.14 -14.28
CA SER A 124 1.29 -10.53 -13.75
C SER A 124 0.44 -11.21 -14.82
N PRO A 125 0.49 -12.54 -14.92
CA PRO A 125 -0.33 -13.29 -15.88
C PRO A 125 -1.76 -13.48 -15.39
N ASP A 126 -2.73 -13.36 -16.30
CA ASP A 126 -4.11 -13.83 -16.09
C ASP A 126 -4.14 -15.38 -16.06
N ASN A 127 -5.16 -15.94 -15.41
CA ASN A 127 -5.35 -17.39 -15.22
C ASN A 127 -5.44 -18.16 -16.55
N ASP A 128 -5.95 -17.52 -17.61
CA ASP A 128 -6.12 -18.13 -18.93
C ASP A 128 -4.85 -18.06 -19.81
N VAL A 129 -3.74 -17.53 -19.30
CA VAL A 129 -2.49 -17.38 -20.05
C VAL A 129 -1.64 -18.64 -19.97
N GLN A 130 -1.25 -19.17 -21.13
CA GLN A 130 -0.38 -20.35 -21.20
C GLN A 130 1.03 -20.02 -20.69
N TYR A 131 1.64 -20.98 -19.98
CA TYR A 131 2.99 -20.86 -19.41
C TYR A 131 4.06 -20.41 -20.42
N HIS A 132 4.02 -20.92 -21.65
CA HIS A 132 4.94 -20.53 -22.72
C HIS A 132 4.91 -19.02 -23.04
N ILE A 133 3.75 -18.38 -22.88
CA ILE A 133 3.61 -16.93 -23.09
C ILE A 133 4.36 -16.16 -21.99
N ILE A 134 4.31 -16.65 -20.75
CA ILE A 134 5.02 -16.05 -19.60
C ILE A 134 6.54 -16.09 -19.85
N ILE A 135 7.07 -17.24 -20.26
CA ILE A 135 8.50 -17.38 -20.58
C ILE A 135 8.94 -16.41 -21.69
N LYS A 136 8.15 -16.31 -22.77
CA LYS A 136 8.42 -15.34 -23.84
C LYS A 136 8.44 -13.90 -23.34
N VAL A 137 7.55 -13.54 -22.41
CA VAL A 137 7.54 -12.21 -21.80
C VAL A 137 8.79 -11.99 -20.95
N MET A 138 9.23 -12.99 -20.19
CA MET A 138 10.49 -12.91 -19.43
C MET A 138 11.69 -12.67 -20.34
N ASP A 139 11.76 -13.34 -21.49
CA ASP A 139 12.83 -13.16 -22.48
C ASP A 139 12.81 -11.74 -23.05
N VAL A 140 11.62 -11.22 -23.38
CA VAL A 140 11.42 -9.84 -23.87
C VAL A 140 11.84 -8.81 -22.82
N CYS A 141 11.49 -9.01 -21.55
CA CYS A 141 11.92 -8.15 -20.45
C CYS A 141 13.44 -8.13 -20.31
N ARG A 142 14.09 -9.31 -20.39
CA ARG A 142 15.55 -9.42 -20.34
C ARG A 142 16.22 -8.70 -21.51
N GLU A 143 15.72 -8.87 -22.73
CA GLU A 143 16.23 -8.18 -23.92
C GLU A 143 16.07 -6.65 -23.83
N ALA A 144 15.02 -6.19 -23.15
CA ALA A 144 14.77 -4.76 -22.93
C ALA A 144 15.62 -4.14 -21.80
N GLY A 145 16.44 -4.94 -21.10
CA GLY A 145 17.35 -4.46 -20.05
C GLY A 145 16.78 -4.52 -18.63
N PHE A 146 15.82 -5.42 -18.39
CA PHE A 146 15.28 -5.72 -17.06
C PHE A 146 15.74 -7.13 -16.64
N PRO A 147 16.87 -7.25 -15.91
CA PRO A 147 17.43 -8.55 -15.54
C PRO A 147 16.62 -9.25 -14.45
N ASN A 148 15.96 -8.49 -13.57
CA ASN A 148 15.23 -9.00 -12.42
C ASN A 148 13.74 -9.06 -12.74
N PHE A 149 13.14 -10.23 -12.57
CA PHE A 149 11.71 -10.42 -12.78
C PHE A 149 11.10 -11.16 -11.58
N SER A 150 9.95 -10.70 -11.13
CA SER A 150 9.09 -11.42 -10.18
C SER A 150 7.76 -11.76 -10.85
N ILE A 151 7.18 -12.90 -10.49
CA ILE A 151 5.87 -13.32 -10.98
C ILE A 151 4.86 -13.08 -9.87
N SER A 152 3.83 -12.28 -10.15
CA SER A 152 2.73 -11.96 -9.24
C SER A 152 1.42 -12.43 -9.87
N GLY A 153 0.95 -13.60 -9.46
CA GLY A 153 -0.35 -14.17 -9.82
C GLY A 153 -1.31 -14.11 -8.65
#